data_AF-A0A924AP24-F1
#
_entry.id   AF-A0A924AP24-F1
#
_cell.length_a   1.000
_cell.length_b   1.000
_cell.length_c   1.000
_cell.angle_alpha   90.00
_cell.angle_beta   90.00
_cell.angle_gamma   90.00
#
_symmetry.space_group_name_H-M   'P 1'
#
loop_
_entity.id
_entity.type
_entity.pdbx_description
1 polymer ?
#
loop_
_entity_poly.entity_id
_entity_poly.type
_entity_poly.pdbx_seq_one_letter_code
_entity_poly.pdbx_strand_id
1 'polypeptide(L)'
;MTDLNVVFDEDYFSDKNITFRRLQKFVGEVLARMLADSLGGKLTAVRAEVDDHATDLFGDMKAVDQATGERRGNAKGMWAALRGLNTLLDADDELIWLKAKQNPLLGTAFFPTGSRTEYGRATLLTADVLFARVVKAATDHAAALGPEFDASKYTALQ
;
A
#
# COMPACT_ATOMS: atom_id res chain seq x y z
N MET A 1 50.96 -23.70 6.17
CA MET A 1 50.33 -22.67 7.00
C MET A 1 49.77 -21.64 6.05
N THR A 2 48.45 -21.61 5.90
CA THR A 2 47.78 -20.62 5.04
C THR A 2 47.39 -19.48 5.96
N ASP A 3 47.97 -18.30 5.75
CA ASP A 3 47.65 -17.09 6.50
C ASP A 3 46.17 -16.75 6.33
N LEU A 4 45.44 -16.75 7.45
CA LEU A 4 44.05 -16.30 7.58
C LEU A 4 44.00 -14.79 7.81
N ASN A 5 44.74 -14.01 7.01
CA ASN A 5 44.57 -12.56 7.01
C ASN A 5 43.43 -12.19 6.07
N VAL A 6 42.19 -12.35 6.56
CA VAL A 6 41.05 -11.64 6.00
C VAL A 6 41.19 -10.19 6.45
N VAL A 7 41.81 -9.38 5.61
CA VAL A 7 41.68 -7.92 5.71
C VAL A 7 40.24 -7.62 5.28
N PHE A 8 39.35 -7.49 6.26
CA PHE A 8 38.10 -6.81 6.02
C PHE A 8 38.47 -5.33 5.86
N ASP A 9 38.18 -4.74 4.70
CA ASP A 9 38.24 -3.28 4.57
C ASP A 9 37.46 -2.69 5.75
N GLU A 10 38.11 -1.82 6.53
CA GLU A 10 37.50 -1.11 7.67
C GLU A 10 36.23 -0.33 7.27
N ASP A 11 36.00 -0.20 5.95
CA ASP A 11 34.84 0.41 5.32
C ASP A 11 33.64 -0.53 5.05
N TYR A 12 33.70 -1.83 5.41
CA TYR A 12 32.58 -2.76 5.14
C TYR A 12 31.25 -2.33 5.78
N PHE A 13 31.30 -1.55 6.86
CA PHE A 13 30.15 -0.98 7.55
C PHE A 13 30.08 0.56 7.52
N SER A 14 31.06 1.24 6.93
CA SER A 14 31.10 2.71 6.92
C SER A 14 30.17 3.33 5.87
N ASP A 15 29.83 2.55 4.84
CA ASP A 15 28.95 2.99 3.76
C ASP A 15 27.48 2.78 4.17
N LYS A 16 26.74 3.88 4.37
CA LYS A 16 25.35 3.93 4.89
C LYS A 16 24.28 3.24 4.01
N ASN A 17 24.70 2.44 3.02
CA ASN A 17 23.85 1.71 2.07
C ASN A 17 23.95 0.19 2.26
N ILE A 18 23.97 -0.29 3.50
CA ILE A 18 23.78 -1.72 3.77
C ILE A 18 22.31 -2.07 3.46
N THR A 19 22.08 -2.63 2.27
CA THR A 19 20.76 -3.12 1.89
C THR A 19 20.44 -4.41 2.64
N PHE A 20 19.17 -4.64 2.93
CA PHE A 20 18.68 -5.83 3.65
C PHE A 20 19.20 -7.16 3.08
N ARG A 21 19.23 -7.28 1.74
CA ARG A 21 19.76 -8.46 1.04
C ARG A 21 21.25 -8.68 1.31
N ARG A 22 22.02 -7.61 1.54
CA ARG A 22 23.45 -7.70 1.93
C ARG A 22 23.60 -8.14 3.39
N LEU A 23 22.76 -7.65 4.29
CA LEU A 23 22.76 -8.08 5.70
C LEU A 23 22.39 -9.56 5.84
N GLN A 24 21.35 -10.03 5.12
CA GLN A 24 20.97 -11.45 5.10
C GLN A 24 22.10 -12.34 4.57
N LYS A 25 22.76 -11.90 3.49
CA LYS A 25 23.90 -12.62 2.92
C LYS A 25 25.07 -12.69 3.91
N PHE A 26 25.38 -11.58 4.57
CA PHE A 26 26.44 -11.51 5.59
C PHE A 26 26.15 -12.45 6.77
N VAL A 27 24.96 -12.38 7.36
CA VAL A 27 24.58 -13.26 8.49
C VAL A 27 24.62 -14.73 8.07
N GLY A 28 24.10 -15.06 6.87
CA GLY A 28 24.17 -16.42 6.33
C GLY A 28 25.60 -16.91 6.09
N GLU A 29 26.49 -16.05 5.58
CA GLU A 29 27.91 -16.38 5.37
C GLU A 29 28.69 -16.54 6.69
N VAL A 30 28.41 -15.71 7.69
CA VAL A 30 29.02 -15.80 9.03
C VAL A 30 28.58 -17.08 9.72
N LEU A 31 27.28 -17.41 9.72
CA LEU A 31 26.75 -18.66 10.28
C LEU A 31 27.33 -19.89 9.56
N ALA A 32 27.43 -19.87 8.23
CA ALA A 32 28.02 -20.95 7.45
C ALA A 32 29.52 -21.14 7.74
N ARG A 33 30.27 -20.06 7.97
CA ARG A 33 31.70 -20.14 8.36
C ARG A 33 31.88 -20.62 9.80
N MET A 34 31.04 -20.16 10.74
CA MET A 34 31.01 -20.69 12.11
C MET A 34 30.69 -22.18 12.16
N LEU A 35 29.88 -22.68 11.22
CA LEU A 35 29.57 -24.10 11.05
C LEU A 35 30.77 -24.91 10.52
N ALA A 36 31.57 -24.32 9.63
CA ALA A 36 32.74 -24.97 9.04
C ALA A 36 33.94 -25.02 10.00
N ASP A 37 34.06 -24.05 10.92
CA ASP A 37 35.21 -23.88 11.81
C ASP A 37 34.94 -24.45 13.22
N SER A 38 34.52 -25.73 13.27
CA SER A 38 34.03 -26.35 14.51
C SER A 38 35.14 -26.56 15.56
N LEU A 39 35.43 -25.54 16.36
CA LEU A 39 36.26 -25.59 17.56
C LEU A 39 35.56 -26.36 18.71
N GLY A 40 35.23 -27.64 18.47
CA GLY A 40 34.84 -28.60 19.51
C GLY A 40 33.70 -28.17 20.43
N GLY A 41 32.70 -27.46 19.91
CA GLY A 41 31.52 -27.04 20.69
C GLY A 41 31.68 -25.77 21.52
N LYS A 42 32.83 -25.08 21.47
CA LYS A 42 33.05 -23.81 22.19
C LYS A 42 32.24 -22.63 21.64
N LEU A 43 31.80 -22.72 20.38
CA LEU A 43 31.01 -21.69 19.71
C LEU A 43 29.51 -22.00 19.68
N THR A 44 29.06 -23.10 20.30
CA THR A 44 27.65 -23.53 20.26
C THR A 44 26.72 -22.51 20.91
N ALA A 45 27.13 -21.88 22.02
CA ALA A 45 26.33 -20.86 22.70
C ALA A 45 26.22 -19.58 21.86
N VAL A 46 27.34 -19.10 21.29
CA VAL A 46 27.36 -17.93 20.39
C VAL A 46 26.53 -18.20 19.14
N ARG A 47 26.58 -19.43 18.62
CA ARG A 47 25.75 -19.84 17.49
C ARG A 47 24.25 -19.78 17.81
N ALA A 48 23.83 -20.33 18.95
CA ALA A 48 22.42 -20.29 19.35
C ALA A 48 21.92 -18.85 19.52
N GLU A 49 22.74 -17.99 20.12
CA GLU A 49 22.41 -16.58 20.32
C GLU A 49 22.33 -15.78 19.00
N VAL A 50 23.21 -16.07 18.03
CA VAL A 50 23.14 -15.47 16.68
C VAL A 50 21.96 -16.02 15.88
N ASP A 51 21.65 -17.32 15.99
CA ASP A 51 20.51 -17.94 15.32
C ASP A 51 19.17 -17.38 15.87
N ASP A 52 19.06 -17.21 17.19
CA ASP A 52 17.88 -16.62 17.84
C ASP A 52 17.73 -15.14 17.46
N HIS A 53 18.80 -14.35 17.53
CA HIS A 53 18.76 -12.94 17.13
C HIS A 53 18.50 -12.74 15.63
N ALA A 54 19.02 -13.62 14.77
CA ALA A 54 18.69 -13.60 13.35
C ALA A 54 17.21 -13.93 13.13
N THR A 55 16.67 -14.90 13.86
CA THR A 55 15.26 -15.28 13.77
C THR A 55 14.33 -14.15 14.21
N ASP A 56 14.63 -13.49 15.33
CA ASP A 56 13.86 -12.34 15.81
C ASP A 56 13.94 -11.16 14.84
N LEU A 57 15.16 -10.81 14.40
CA LEU A 57 15.39 -9.68 13.49
C LEU A 57 14.72 -9.89 12.13
N PHE A 58 14.78 -11.09 11.55
CA PHE A 58 14.15 -11.38 10.26
C PHE A 58 12.66 -11.72 10.37
N GLY A 59 12.20 -12.24 11.52
CA GLY A 59 10.80 -12.50 11.82
C GLY A 59 9.98 -11.22 11.90
N ASP A 60 10.45 -10.25 12.69
CA ASP A 60 9.82 -8.93 12.82
C ASP A 60 9.79 -8.18 11.49
N MET A 61 10.85 -8.30 10.69
CA MET A 61 10.91 -7.66 9.37
C MET A 61 9.97 -8.30 8.34
N LYS A 62 9.75 -9.62 8.38
CA LYS A 62 8.75 -10.28 7.52
C LYS A 62 7.34 -9.76 7.82
N ALA A 63 7.03 -9.51 9.09
CA ALA A 63 5.76 -8.90 9.49
C ALA A 63 5.64 -7.44 8.99
N VAL A 64 6.71 -6.67 9.05
CA VAL A 64 6.75 -5.28 8.51
C VAL A 64 6.60 -5.26 6.98
N ASP A 65 7.27 -6.16 6.25
CA ASP A 65 7.15 -6.28 4.80
C ASP A 65 5.76 -6.74 4.39
N GLN A 66 5.17 -7.69 5.11
CA GLN A 66 3.79 -8.11 4.88
C GLN A 66 2.81 -6.96 5.12
N ALA A 67 2.92 -6.25 6.25
CA ALA A 67 2.08 -5.10 6.56
C ALA A 67 2.26 -3.98 5.51
N THR A 68 3.49 -3.78 5.01
CA THR A 68 3.77 -2.82 3.93
C THR A 68 3.17 -3.27 2.61
N GLY A 69 3.25 -4.57 2.28
CA GLY A 69 2.63 -5.18 1.12
C GLY A 69 1.11 -5.06 1.14
N GLU A 70 0.48 -5.33 2.29
CA GLU A 70 -0.96 -5.17 2.52
C GLU A 70 -1.39 -3.71 2.38
N ARG A 71 -0.66 -2.76 3.00
CA ARG A 71 -0.92 -1.31 2.84
C ARG A 71 -0.78 -0.86 1.39
N ARG A 72 0.23 -1.34 0.66
CA ARG A 72 0.42 -1.04 -0.77
C ARG A 72 -0.68 -1.67 -1.62
N GLY A 73 -1.10 -2.88 -1.30
CA GLY A 73 -2.22 -3.58 -1.94
C GLY A 73 -3.52 -2.79 -1.79
N ASN A 74 -3.84 -2.39 -0.55
CA ASN A 74 -5.00 -1.59 -0.22
C ASN A 74 -4.97 -0.22 -0.92
N ALA A 75 -3.82 0.47 -0.90
CA ALA A 75 -3.64 1.72 -1.61
C ALA A 75 -3.83 1.57 -3.13
N LYS A 76 -3.27 0.52 -3.74
CA LYS A 76 -3.44 0.23 -5.17
C LYS A 76 -4.90 -0.07 -5.53
N GLY A 77 -5.59 -0.85 -4.69
CA GLY A 77 -7.02 -1.12 -4.82
C GLY A 77 -7.84 0.17 -4.76
N MET A 78 -7.59 1.01 -3.76
CA MET A 78 -8.28 2.29 -3.60
C MET A 78 -8.01 3.27 -4.77
N TRP A 79 -6.79 3.31 -5.29
CA TRP A 79 -6.50 4.10 -6.50
C TRP A 79 -7.20 3.55 -7.76
N ALA A 80 -7.39 2.23 -7.86
CA ALA A 80 -8.17 1.64 -8.94
C ALA A 80 -9.65 1.99 -8.80
N ALA A 81 -10.19 1.91 -7.59
CA ALA A 81 -11.56 2.33 -7.28
C ALA A 81 -11.76 3.82 -7.61
N LEU A 82 -10.86 4.72 -7.18
CA LEU A 82 -10.94 6.16 -7.48
C LEU A 82 -10.93 6.46 -8.99
N ARG A 83 -10.15 5.68 -9.76
CA ARG A 83 -10.21 5.78 -11.24
C ARG A 83 -11.55 5.30 -11.77
N GLY A 84 -12.07 4.18 -11.27
CA GLY A 84 -13.40 3.69 -11.61
C GLY A 84 -14.50 4.70 -11.30
N LEU A 85 -14.44 5.34 -10.12
CA LEU A 85 -15.37 6.39 -9.71
C LEU A 85 -15.34 7.56 -10.69
N ASN A 86 -14.15 8.02 -11.07
CA ASN A 86 -14.02 9.07 -12.07
C ASN A 86 -14.62 8.63 -13.41
N THR A 87 -14.32 7.42 -13.89
CA THR A 87 -14.90 6.93 -15.15
C THR A 87 -16.43 6.85 -15.13
N LEU A 88 -17.03 6.42 -14.01
CA LEU A 88 -18.50 6.43 -13.87
C LEU A 88 -19.07 7.85 -13.87
N LEU A 89 -18.45 8.75 -13.11
CA LEU A 89 -18.85 10.15 -13.10
C LEU A 89 -18.66 10.82 -14.46
N ASP A 90 -17.68 10.40 -15.28
CA ASP A 90 -17.53 10.86 -16.67
C ASP A 90 -18.67 10.41 -17.55
N ALA A 91 -19.08 9.15 -17.41
CA ALA A 91 -20.19 8.60 -18.18
C ALA A 91 -21.52 9.27 -17.82
N ASP A 92 -21.72 9.59 -16.54
CA ASP A 92 -22.99 10.13 -16.04
C ASP A 92 -23.01 11.67 -15.93
N ASP A 93 -21.90 12.38 -16.22
CA ASP A 93 -21.75 13.83 -15.98
C ASP A 93 -22.84 14.64 -16.68
N GLU A 94 -23.07 14.36 -17.97
CA GLU A 94 -24.06 15.08 -18.78
C GLU A 94 -25.48 14.85 -18.25
N LEU A 95 -25.80 13.62 -17.84
CA LEU A 95 -27.10 13.29 -17.26
C LEU A 95 -27.29 14.00 -15.92
N ILE A 96 -26.31 13.90 -15.02
CA ILE A 96 -26.33 14.56 -13.71
C ILE A 96 -26.50 16.07 -13.89
N TRP A 97 -25.75 16.69 -14.81
CA TRP A 97 -25.83 18.13 -15.08
C TRP A 97 -27.18 18.55 -15.68
N LEU A 98 -27.68 17.78 -16.66
CA LEU A 98 -28.98 18.04 -17.27
C LEU A 98 -30.10 17.98 -16.23
N LYS A 99 -30.09 16.96 -15.36
CA LYS A 99 -31.09 16.79 -14.29
C LYS A 99 -30.91 17.83 -13.18
N ALA A 100 -29.68 18.24 -12.87
CA ALA A 100 -29.39 19.29 -11.90
C ALA A 100 -29.99 20.65 -12.30
N LYS A 101 -30.18 20.94 -13.59
CA LYS A 101 -30.90 22.16 -14.03
C LYS A 101 -32.36 22.20 -13.57
N GLN A 102 -33.00 21.04 -13.48
CA GLN A 102 -34.39 20.91 -13.06
C GLN A 102 -34.50 20.71 -11.54
N ASN A 103 -33.48 20.11 -10.93
CA ASN A 103 -33.37 19.90 -9.50
C ASN A 103 -31.98 20.31 -9.00
N PRO A 104 -31.77 21.59 -8.60
CA PRO A 104 -30.47 22.08 -8.16
C PRO A 104 -29.88 21.32 -6.97
N LEU A 105 -30.72 20.73 -6.10
CA LEU A 105 -30.28 19.94 -4.95
C LEU A 105 -29.45 18.71 -5.37
N LEU A 106 -29.80 18.10 -6.51
CA LEU A 106 -29.05 16.98 -7.09
C LEU A 106 -27.62 17.42 -7.46
N GLY A 107 -27.50 18.57 -8.13
CA GLY A 107 -26.19 19.14 -8.48
C GLY A 107 -25.32 19.37 -7.26
N THR A 108 -25.89 19.94 -6.18
CA THR A 108 -25.16 20.17 -4.93
C THR A 108 -24.84 18.89 -4.15
N ALA A 109 -25.64 17.83 -4.30
CA ALA A 109 -25.40 16.55 -3.64
C ALA A 109 -24.20 15.82 -4.25
N PHE A 110 -24.08 15.82 -5.58
CA PHE A 110 -22.92 15.27 -6.29
C PHE A 110 -21.71 16.21 -6.22
N PHE A 111 -21.91 17.51 -6.42
CA PHE A 111 -20.86 18.52 -6.57
C PHE A 111 -21.14 19.73 -5.65
N PRO A 112 -20.79 19.65 -4.35
CA PRO A 112 -21.08 20.72 -3.38
C PRO A 112 -20.41 22.05 -3.73
N THR A 113 -19.25 22.00 -4.39
CA THR A 113 -18.51 23.18 -4.87
C THR A 113 -18.98 23.66 -6.24
N GLY A 114 -20.01 23.03 -6.81
CA GLY A 114 -20.49 23.28 -8.16
C GLY A 114 -19.57 22.73 -9.26
N SER A 115 -18.52 21.99 -8.90
CA SER A 115 -17.57 21.42 -9.85
C SER A 115 -17.15 20.00 -9.49
N ARG A 116 -16.96 19.18 -10.51
CA ARG A 116 -16.40 17.83 -10.41
C ARG A 116 -14.89 17.80 -10.11
N THR A 117 -14.20 18.94 -10.17
CA THR A 117 -12.74 19.01 -9.99
C THR A 117 -12.23 18.39 -8.68
N GLU A 118 -13.06 18.29 -7.64
CA GLU A 118 -12.70 17.58 -6.40
C GLU A 118 -12.45 16.08 -6.61
N TYR A 119 -13.19 15.42 -7.50
CA TYR A 119 -13.05 13.99 -7.78
C TYR A 119 -11.81 13.69 -8.63
N GLY A 120 -11.46 14.60 -9.54
CA GLY A 120 -10.23 14.53 -10.32
C GLY A 120 -8.96 14.80 -9.49
N ARG A 121 -9.11 15.42 -8.31
CA ARG A 121 -8.03 15.71 -7.35
C ARG A 121 -8.07 14.80 -6.11
N ALA A 122 -8.87 13.74 -6.16
CA ALA A 122 -9.05 12.82 -5.05
C ALA A 122 -7.72 12.20 -4.62
N THR A 123 -7.52 12.10 -3.31
CA THR A 123 -6.40 11.39 -2.69
C THR A 123 -6.92 10.20 -1.89
N LEU A 124 -6.01 9.32 -1.44
CA LEU A 124 -6.39 8.21 -0.55
C LEU A 124 -7.03 8.70 0.76
N LEU A 125 -6.68 9.89 1.24
CA LEU A 125 -7.25 10.46 2.47
C LEU A 125 -8.68 10.97 2.29
N THR A 126 -9.07 11.31 1.06
CA THR A 126 -10.40 11.85 0.74
C THR A 126 -11.30 10.81 0.06
N ALA A 127 -10.76 9.64 -0.29
CA ALA A 127 -11.44 8.64 -1.10
C ALA A 127 -12.77 8.19 -0.50
N ASP A 128 -12.76 7.77 0.77
CA ASP A 128 -13.95 7.25 1.44
C ASP A 128 -15.08 8.29 1.52
N VAL A 129 -14.74 9.55 1.78
CA VAL A 129 -15.70 10.65 1.83
C VAL A 129 -16.34 10.89 0.45
N LEU A 130 -15.53 10.84 -0.61
CA LEU A 130 -16.01 11.03 -1.98
C LEU A 130 -16.88 9.86 -2.44
N PHE A 131 -16.51 8.61 -2.11
CA PHE A 131 -17.32 7.43 -2.37
C PHE A 131 -18.67 7.48 -1.65
N ALA A 132 -18.64 7.72 -0.33
CA ALA A 132 -19.85 7.79 0.47
C ALA A 132 -20.80 8.89 -0.04
N ARG A 133 -20.24 10.05 -0.45
CA ARG A 133 -21.03 11.14 -1.03
C ARG A 133 -21.72 10.72 -2.33
N VAL A 134 -20.96 10.17 -3.29
CA VAL A 134 -21.53 9.81 -4.59
C VAL A 134 -22.54 8.68 -4.45
N VAL A 135 -22.26 7.66 -3.63
CA VAL A 135 -23.22 6.58 -3.35
C VAL A 135 -24.51 7.15 -2.73
N LYS A 136 -24.38 8.05 -1.76
CA LYS A 136 -25.54 8.70 -1.14
C LYS A 136 -26.32 9.56 -2.14
N ALA A 137 -25.64 10.40 -2.92
CA ALA A 137 -26.28 11.24 -3.92
C ALA A 137 -26.97 10.42 -5.01
N ALA A 138 -26.32 9.35 -5.48
CA ALA A 138 -26.85 8.40 -6.47
C ALA A 138 -28.10 7.68 -5.95
N THR A 139 -28.10 7.25 -4.70
CA THR A 139 -29.24 6.54 -4.09
C THR A 139 -30.40 7.48 -3.74
N ASP A 140 -30.12 8.60 -3.09
CA ASP A 140 -31.14 9.59 -2.69
C ASP A 140 -31.85 10.23 -3.89
N HIS A 141 -31.15 10.36 -5.03
CA HIS A 141 -31.67 11.02 -6.22
C HIS A 141 -31.91 10.08 -7.41
N ALA A 142 -31.85 8.75 -7.23
CA ALA A 142 -32.05 7.77 -8.30
C ALA A 142 -33.35 8.02 -9.09
N ALA A 143 -34.45 8.29 -8.39
CA ALA A 143 -35.74 8.58 -9.02
C ALA A 143 -35.72 9.86 -9.88
N ALA A 144 -34.95 10.88 -9.48
CA ALA A 144 -34.82 12.14 -10.21
C ALA A 144 -33.88 12.02 -11.43
N LEU A 145 -32.86 11.16 -11.32
CA LEU A 145 -31.94 10.84 -12.42
C LEU A 145 -32.62 10.01 -13.51
N GLY A 146 -33.59 9.18 -13.12
CA GLY A 146 -34.43 8.41 -14.04
C GLY A 146 -33.85 7.04 -14.39
N PRO A 147 -34.53 6.27 -15.26
CA PRO A 147 -34.22 4.86 -15.51
C PRO A 147 -32.89 4.62 -16.25
N GLU A 148 -32.32 5.66 -16.87
CA GLU A 148 -31.02 5.59 -17.54
C GLU A 148 -29.85 5.59 -16.55
N PHE A 149 -30.09 6.03 -15.32
CA PHE A 149 -29.09 6.07 -14.26
C PHE A 149 -29.13 4.80 -13.41
N ASP A 150 -27.97 4.20 -13.20
CA ASP A 150 -27.82 3.00 -12.39
C ASP A 150 -26.94 3.30 -11.17
N ALA A 151 -27.59 3.55 -10.03
CA ALA A 151 -26.92 3.82 -8.76
C ALA A 151 -26.06 2.64 -8.27
N SER A 152 -26.35 1.41 -8.70
CA SER A 152 -25.64 0.21 -8.23
C SER A 152 -24.19 0.16 -8.70
N LYS A 153 -23.87 0.82 -9.83
CA LYS A 153 -22.51 0.95 -10.34
C LYS A 153 -21.58 1.64 -9.34
N TYR A 154 -22.11 2.57 -8.55
CA TYR A 154 -21.35 3.34 -7.56
C TYR A 154 -21.11 2.56 -6.27
N THR A 155 -22.08 1.75 -5.84
CA THR A 155 -21.92 0.85 -4.68
C THR A 155 -20.95 -0.30 -4.95
N ALA A 156 -20.77 -0.71 -6.21
CA ALA A 156 -19.85 -1.77 -6.60
C ALA A 156 -18.36 -1.39 -6.56
N LEU A 157 -18.06 -0.10 -6.31
CA LEU A 157 -16.69 0.41 -6.20
C LEU A 157 -16.15 0.42 -4.75
N GLN A 158 -16.99 0.11 -3.77
CA GLN A 158 -16.63 -0.05 -2.35
C GLN A 158 -16.33 -1.53 -2.05
#